data_AF-A0A6V7W968-F1
#
_entry.id   AF-A0A6V7W968-F1
#
_cell.length_a   1.000
_cell.length_b   1.000
_cell.length_c   1.000
_cell.angle_alpha   90.00
_cell.angle_beta   90.00
_cell.angle_gamma   90.00
#
_symmetry.space_group_name_H-M   'P 1'
#
loop_
_entity.id
_entity.type
_entity.pdbx_description
1 polymer ?
#
loop_
_entity_poly.entity_id
_entity_poly.type
_entity_poly.pdbx_seq_one_letter_code
_entity_poly.pdbx_strand_id
1 'polypeptide(L)'
;MLPLCRFNLLFNQRYLKSQNFLFVHSLAHNQQNIPFPSIRDEPTKKKENYTSVQREKERRERINQISDAMNLYIKSINEQEQFIKDEMVGFERGKRHLANIMGVDPETMTQKQINTSIKYLFPSGLFSLKTRPVMQPYSLDPIKKIDVDRYGVPRHTLFYTLKPRFFAILSDINRRTLRLVREYDKKQLALQKGEIRESEAKEGTSLPMNRHFWITKEVLQLKN
;
A
#
# COMPACT_ATOMS: atom_id res chain seq x y z
N MET A 1 -19.03 12.85 -52.97
CA MET A 1 -20.19 13.73 -52.68
C MET A 1 -21.00 13.10 -51.56
N LEU A 2 -21.41 13.91 -50.56
CA LEU A 2 -22.17 13.60 -49.33
C LEU A 2 -21.35 12.98 -48.16
N PRO A 3 -21.68 13.27 -46.87
CA PRO A 3 -21.26 14.51 -46.21
C PRO A 3 -20.70 14.31 -44.77
N LEU A 4 -20.03 15.36 -44.27
CA LEU A 4 -19.91 15.85 -42.89
C LEU A 4 -20.26 14.90 -41.72
N CYS A 5 -19.25 14.60 -40.88
CA CYS A 5 -19.41 14.51 -39.43
C CYS A 5 -18.18 15.14 -38.74
N ARG A 6 -18.26 16.47 -38.52
CA ARG A 6 -17.40 17.17 -37.57
C ARG A 6 -17.71 16.66 -36.16
N PHE A 7 -16.83 15.88 -35.56
CA PHE A 7 -16.87 15.65 -34.11
C PHE A 7 -16.39 16.93 -33.41
N ASN A 8 -17.36 17.82 -33.15
CA ASN A 8 -17.22 18.92 -32.22
C ASN A 8 -17.08 18.34 -30.81
N LEU A 9 -15.84 18.25 -30.29
CA LEU A 9 -15.59 18.15 -28.86
C LEU A 9 -15.84 19.54 -28.25
N LEU A 10 -17.12 19.92 -28.16
CA LEU A 10 -17.55 20.92 -27.21
C LEU A 10 -17.36 20.32 -25.82
N PHE A 11 -16.18 20.56 -25.27
CA PHE A 11 -15.89 20.33 -23.86
C PHE A 11 -16.89 21.20 -23.08
N ASN A 12 -17.88 20.54 -22.48
CA ASN A 12 -18.83 21.15 -21.56
C ASN A 12 -18.06 21.64 -20.32
N GLN A 13 -17.50 22.85 -20.38
CA GLN A 13 -16.96 23.58 -19.21
C GLN A 13 -18.08 24.07 -18.27
N ARG A 14 -19.32 23.58 -18.40
CA ARG A 14 -20.49 24.06 -17.65
C ARG A 14 -20.90 23.20 -16.45
N TYR A 15 -20.17 22.14 -16.11
CA TYR A 15 -20.47 21.28 -14.95
C TYR A 15 -19.36 21.19 -13.89
N LEU A 16 -18.58 22.26 -13.70
CA LEU A 16 -17.71 22.44 -12.52
C LEU A 16 -17.85 23.84 -11.88
N LYS A 17 -19.07 24.38 -11.90
CA LYS A 17 -19.45 25.49 -11.01
C LYS A 17 -20.31 24.95 -9.87
N SER A 18 -19.70 24.28 -8.91
CA SER A 18 -20.16 24.33 -7.52
C SER A 18 -19.09 23.76 -6.57
N GLN A 19 -18.63 24.68 -5.70
CA GLN A 19 -18.03 24.45 -4.39
C GLN A 19 -16.63 23.80 -4.36
N ASN A 20 -15.67 24.58 -3.84
CA ASN A 20 -14.36 24.17 -3.29
C ASN A 20 -13.10 24.39 -4.15
N PHE A 21 -13.00 25.52 -4.85
CA PHE A 21 -11.72 26.07 -5.32
C PHE A 21 -11.42 27.42 -4.68
N LEU A 22 -11.33 27.48 -3.35
CA LEU A 22 -10.71 28.60 -2.64
C LEU A 22 -10.19 28.11 -1.27
N PHE A 23 -9.07 27.38 -1.23
CA PHE A 23 -8.40 27.17 0.06
C PHE A 23 -6.88 26.99 -0.02
N VAL A 24 -6.16 27.81 -0.79
CA VAL A 24 -4.72 27.98 -0.50
C VAL A 24 -4.19 29.40 -0.74
N HIS A 25 -4.82 30.24 -1.58
CA HIS A 25 -4.15 31.48 -2.02
C HIS A 25 -4.54 32.81 -1.33
N SER A 26 -5.28 32.84 -0.21
CA SER A 26 -5.70 34.12 0.43
C SER A 26 -5.31 34.35 1.89
N LEU A 27 -4.35 33.61 2.45
CA LEU A 27 -3.94 33.78 3.86
C LEU A 27 -2.80 34.81 4.09
N ALA A 28 -2.52 35.70 3.15
CA ALA A 28 -1.45 36.69 3.31
C ALA A 28 -1.91 38.15 3.50
N HIS A 29 -3.18 38.50 3.22
CA HIS A 29 -3.64 39.89 3.33
C HIS A 29 -5.11 40.00 3.76
N ASN A 30 -5.40 39.78 5.05
CA ASN A 30 -6.41 40.57 5.78
C ASN A 30 -6.36 40.24 7.27
N GLN A 31 -5.41 40.83 7.98
CA GLN A 31 -5.51 40.93 9.44
C GLN A 31 -6.37 42.16 9.76
N GLN A 32 -7.69 41.99 9.88
CA GLN A 32 -8.53 42.92 10.63
C GLN A 32 -9.91 42.29 10.93
N ASN A 33 -10.12 42.07 12.24
CA ASN A 33 -11.40 41.86 12.94
C ASN A 33 -12.35 40.77 12.42
N ILE A 34 -12.19 39.55 12.95
CA ILE A 34 -13.28 38.60 13.13
C ILE A 34 -13.49 38.44 14.65
N PRO A 35 -14.69 38.65 15.20
CA PRO A 35 -14.92 38.56 16.63
C PRO A 35 -14.79 37.10 17.11
N PHE A 36 -14.00 36.91 18.17
CA PHE A 36 -13.81 35.62 18.82
C PHE A 36 -15.15 35.04 19.31
N PRO A 37 -15.35 33.72 19.23
CA PRO A 37 -16.55 33.10 19.78
C PRO A 37 -16.59 33.28 21.30
N SER A 38 -17.71 33.81 21.78
CA SER A 38 -18.04 33.99 23.20
C SER A 38 -17.82 32.68 23.96
N ILE A 39 -16.99 32.79 25.01
CA ILE A 39 -16.73 31.75 26.00
C ILE A 39 -18.06 31.33 26.61
N ARG A 40 -18.52 30.12 26.27
CA ARG A 40 -19.56 29.44 27.07
C ARG A 40 -18.87 28.88 28.30
N ASP A 41 -19.38 29.23 29.47
CA ASP A 41 -18.90 28.78 30.77
C ASP A 41 -19.03 27.25 30.89
N GLU A 42 -17.89 26.56 30.76
CA GLU A 42 -17.69 25.18 31.22
C GLU A 42 -17.31 25.21 32.72
N PRO A 43 -17.76 24.23 33.52
CA PRO A 43 -17.50 24.21 34.96
C PRO A 43 -16.00 24.23 35.24
N THR A 44 -15.61 25.13 36.14
CA THR A 44 -14.23 25.48 36.48
C THR A 44 -13.40 24.29 36.97
N LYS A 45 -12.76 23.55 36.05
CA LYS A 45 -11.56 22.79 36.38
C LYS A 45 -10.42 23.78 36.64
N LYS A 46 -10.00 23.86 37.90
CA LYS A 46 -8.85 24.63 38.37
C LYS A 46 -7.68 24.46 37.39
N LYS A 47 -7.23 25.55 36.78
CA LYS A 47 -5.94 25.60 36.09
C LYS A 47 -4.85 25.54 37.16
N GLU A 48 -4.49 24.34 37.57
CA GLU A 48 -3.30 24.12 38.39
C GLU A 48 -2.07 24.50 37.56
N ASN A 49 -1.18 25.32 38.13
CA ASN A 49 0.06 25.74 37.48
C ASN A 49 1.04 24.57 37.44
N TYR A 50 0.93 23.72 36.43
CA TYR A 50 1.86 22.61 36.19
C TYR A 50 3.27 23.13 35.92
N THR A 51 4.20 22.83 36.83
CA THR A 51 5.61 23.17 36.72
C THR A 51 6.19 22.52 35.45
N SER A 52 7.03 23.24 34.69
CA SER A 52 7.67 22.74 33.45
C SER A 52 8.36 21.37 33.62
N VAL A 53 8.85 21.08 34.83
CA VAL A 53 9.47 19.82 35.24
C VAL A 53 8.49 18.64 35.22
N GLN A 54 7.24 18.84 35.66
CA GLN A 54 6.20 17.80 35.66
C GLN A 54 5.78 17.45 34.23
N ARG A 55 5.61 18.46 33.35
CA ARG A 55 5.34 18.24 31.92
C ARG A 55 6.43 17.44 31.21
N GLU A 56 7.69 17.72 31.54
CA GLU A 56 8.83 17.01 30.99
C GLU A 56 8.90 15.55 31.49
N LYS A 57 8.55 15.31 32.76
CA LYS A 57 8.45 13.94 33.32
C LYS A 57 7.36 13.12 32.61
N GLU A 58 6.16 13.66 32.45
CA GLU A 58 5.07 13.00 31.71
C GLU A 58 5.44 12.74 30.24
N ARG A 59 6.16 13.66 29.59
CA ARG A 59 6.65 13.49 28.22
C ARG A 59 7.60 12.30 28.13
N ARG A 60 8.52 12.15 29.09
CA ARG A 60 9.45 11.01 29.16
C ARG A 60 8.74 9.70 29.41
N GLU A 61 7.75 9.67 30.30
CA GLU A 61 6.93 8.49 30.57
C GLU A 61 6.14 8.06 29.31
N ARG A 62 5.53 9.00 28.58
CA ARG A 62 4.88 8.72 27.29
C ARG A 62 5.85 8.19 26.24
N ILE A 63 7.05 8.76 26.14
CA ILE A 63 8.11 8.27 25.23
C ILE A 63 8.52 6.85 25.61
N ASN A 64 8.68 6.55 26.90
CA ASN A 64 9.00 5.22 27.39
C ASN A 64 7.88 4.21 27.11
N GLN A 65 6.61 4.60 27.28
CA GLN A 65 5.45 3.75 26.94
C GLN A 65 5.36 3.48 25.43
N ILE A 66 5.61 4.50 24.59
CA ILE A 66 5.71 4.33 23.13
C ILE A 66 6.84 3.36 22.78
N SER A 67 7.99 3.48 23.45
CA SER A 67 9.11 2.56 23.26
C SER A 67 8.77 1.13 23.70
N ASP A 68 8.00 0.95 24.77
CA ASP A 68 7.59 -0.36 25.26
C ASP A 68 6.59 -1.04 24.31
N ALA A 69 5.55 -0.30 23.88
CA ALA A 69 4.62 -0.77 22.85
C ALA A 69 5.35 -1.14 21.55
N MET A 70 6.35 -0.35 21.15
CA MET A 70 7.18 -0.62 19.97
C MET A 70 8.07 -1.85 20.16
N ASN A 71 8.65 -2.05 21.34
CA ASN A 71 9.45 -3.22 21.67
C ASN A 71 8.61 -4.50 21.67
N LEU A 72 7.39 -4.47 22.22
CA LEU A 72 6.44 -5.58 22.15
C LEU A 72 6.08 -5.93 20.70
N TYR A 73 5.90 -4.91 19.86
CA TYR A 73 5.68 -5.10 18.44
C TYR A 73 6.86 -5.81 17.76
N ILE A 74 8.10 -5.31 17.95
CA ILE A 74 9.31 -5.97 17.41
C ILE A 74 9.44 -7.40 17.91
N LYS A 75 9.19 -7.62 19.21
CA LYS A 75 9.24 -8.94 19.85
C LYS A 75 8.26 -9.91 19.17
N SER A 76 7.01 -9.51 18.97
CA SER A 76 6.01 -10.38 18.32
C SER A 76 6.37 -10.72 16.86
N ILE A 77 6.95 -9.78 16.11
CA ILE A 77 7.46 -10.06 14.76
C ILE A 77 8.60 -11.09 14.80
N ASN A 78 9.54 -10.94 15.73
CA ASN A 78 10.65 -11.88 15.88
C ASN A 78 10.18 -13.28 16.30
N GLU A 79 9.24 -13.36 17.24
CA GLU A 79 8.62 -14.63 17.67
C GLU A 79 7.93 -15.33 16.50
N GLN A 80 7.23 -14.58 15.65
CA GLN A 80 6.61 -15.13 14.45
C GLN A 80 7.66 -15.65 13.45
N GLU A 81 8.74 -14.90 13.22
CA GLU A 81 9.82 -15.35 12.32
C GLU A 81 10.51 -16.60 12.84
N GLN A 82 10.71 -16.71 14.16
CA GLN A 82 11.22 -17.93 14.80
C GLN A 82 10.25 -19.09 14.62
N PHE A 83 8.97 -18.87 14.89
CA PHE A 83 7.93 -19.88 14.70
C PHE A 83 7.89 -20.42 13.26
N ILE A 84 7.97 -19.54 12.24
CA ILE A 84 8.01 -19.96 10.83
C ILE A 84 9.24 -20.84 10.56
N LYS A 85 10.42 -20.46 11.09
CA LYS A 85 11.65 -21.25 10.92
C LYS A 85 11.53 -22.62 11.57
N ASP A 86 10.99 -22.68 12.78
CA ASP A 86 10.81 -23.94 13.52
C ASP A 86 9.83 -24.86 12.79
N GLU A 87 8.71 -24.33 12.27
CA GLU A 87 7.76 -25.07 11.45
C GLU A 87 8.37 -25.56 10.14
N MET A 88 9.25 -24.79 9.49
CA MET A 88 9.98 -25.25 8.30
C MET A 88 10.91 -26.43 8.61
N VAL A 89 11.64 -26.37 9.74
CA VAL A 89 12.49 -27.48 10.20
C VAL A 89 11.64 -28.71 10.53
N GLY A 90 10.50 -28.52 11.20
CA GLY A 90 9.52 -29.56 11.48
C GLY A 90 8.98 -30.21 10.20
N PHE A 91 8.65 -29.40 9.20
CA PHE A 91 8.20 -29.86 7.88
C PHE A 91 9.27 -30.70 7.17
N GLU A 92 10.53 -30.28 7.17
CA GLU A 92 11.61 -31.06 6.55
C GLU A 92 11.83 -32.42 7.23
N ARG A 93 11.75 -32.45 8.57
CA ARG A 93 11.82 -33.70 9.33
C ARG A 93 10.64 -34.61 8.99
N GLY A 94 9.44 -34.06 8.93
CA GLY A 94 8.22 -34.77 8.53
C GLY A 94 8.31 -35.30 7.10
N LYS A 95 8.84 -34.51 6.16
CA LYS A 95 9.08 -34.91 4.77
C LYS A 95 9.97 -36.14 4.68
N ARG A 96 11.10 -36.14 5.40
CA ARG A 96 12.02 -37.30 5.45
C ARG A 96 11.36 -38.54 6.03
N HIS A 97 10.58 -38.38 7.11
CA HIS A 97 9.86 -39.49 7.73
C HIS A 97 8.76 -40.07 6.82
N LEU A 98 8.00 -39.20 6.15
CA LEU A 98 6.97 -39.59 5.20
C LEU A 98 7.59 -40.33 4.00
N ALA A 99 8.72 -39.83 3.48
CA ALA A 99 9.45 -40.49 2.41
C ALA A 99 9.89 -41.91 2.81
N ASN A 100 10.39 -42.07 4.04
CA ASN A 100 10.74 -43.39 4.60
C ASN A 100 9.53 -44.35 4.68
N ILE A 101 8.37 -43.87 5.17
CA ILE A 101 7.13 -44.69 5.23
C ILE A 101 6.70 -45.14 3.83
N MET A 102 6.85 -44.26 2.84
CA MET A 102 6.42 -44.52 1.46
C MET A 102 7.47 -45.24 0.62
N GLY A 103 8.68 -45.47 1.14
CA GLY A 103 9.80 -46.06 0.39
C GLY A 103 10.29 -45.19 -0.77
N VAL A 104 10.15 -43.86 -0.66
CA VAL A 104 10.60 -42.88 -1.66
C VAL A 104 11.81 -42.13 -1.11
N ASP A 105 12.68 -41.65 -2.00
CA ASP A 105 13.81 -40.81 -1.60
C ASP A 105 13.34 -39.41 -1.11
N PRO A 106 13.84 -38.91 0.04
CA PRO A 106 13.39 -37.65 0.64
C PRO A 106 13.65 -36.39 -0.20
N GLU A 107 14.72 -36.38 -1.00
CA GLU A 107 15.11 -35.21 -1.78
C GLU A 107 14.24 -35.10 -3.05
N THR A 108 13.95 -36.22 -3.69
CA THR A 108 13.09 -36.28 -4.89
C THR A 108 11.59 -36.09 -4.61
N MET A 109 11.17 -36.22 -3.34
CA MET A 109 9.74 -36.18 -2.98
C MET A 109 9.10 -34.81 -3.26
N THR A 110 8.14 -34.77 -4.19
CA THR A 110 7.41 -33.56 -4.61
C THR A 110 6.14 -33.33 -3.77
N GLN A 111 5.66 -32.08 -3.66
CA GLN A 111 4.42 -31.73 -2.93
C GLN A 111 3.19 -32.53 -3.38
N LYS A 112 3.10 -32.89 -4.68
CA LYS A 112 2.02 -33.74 -5.19
C LYS A 112 2.05 -35.14 -4.58
N GLN A 113 3.24 -35.73 -4.44
CA GLN A 113 3.42 -37.04 -3.82
C GLN A 113 3.09 -36.97 -2.33
N ILE A 114 3.53 -35.92 -1.63
CA ILE A 114 3.16 -35.66 -0.23
C ILE A 114 1.64 -35.68 -0.05
N ASN A 115 0.91 -34.91 -0.87
CA ASN A 115 -0.55 -34.84 -0.77
C ASN A 115 -1.22 -36.20 -1.02
N THR A 116 -0.71 -36.98 -1.98
CA THR A 116 -1.22 -38.34 -2.26
C THR A 116 -0.95 -39.28 -1.09
N SER A 117 0.26 -39.25 -0.53
CA SER A 117 0.64 -40.06 0.63
C SER A 117 -0.21 -39.74 1.86
N ILE A 118 -0.43 -38.45 2.16
CA ILE A 118 -1.31 -38.02 3.27
C ILE A 118 -2.74 -38.50 3.07
N LYS A 119 -3.28 -38.40 1.85
CA LYS A 119 -4.63 -38.90 1.53
C LYS A 119 -4.75 -40.41 1.72
N TYR A 120 -3.70 -41.16 1.41
CA TYR A 120 -3.65 -42.61 1.57
C TYR A 120 -3.55 -43.02 3.05
N LEU A 121 -2.64 -42.40 3.80
CA LEU A 121 -2.41 -42.70 5.22
C LEU A 121 -3.56 -42.24 6.12
N PHE A 122 -4.17 -41.09 5.79
CA PHE A 122 -5.25 -40.47 6.56
C PHE A 122 -6.47 -40.22 5.67
N PRO A 123 -7.25 -41.26 5.34
CA PRO A 123 -8.43 -41.11 4.51
C PRO A 123 -9.52 -40.32 5.25
N SER A 124 -9.79 -39.09 4.81
CA SER A 124 -10.87 -38.24 5.35
C SER A 124 -12.07 -38.20 4.41
N GLY A 125 -13.28 -38.42 4.94
CA GLY A 125 -14.54 -38.30 4.19
C GLY A 125 -15.12 -36.88 4.09
N LEU A 126 -14.35 -35.85 4.45
CA LEU A 126 -14.84 -34.46 4.50
C LEU A 126 -15.07 -33.88 3.09
N PHE A 127 -16.22 -33.23 2.88
CA PHE A 127 -16.59 -32.63 1.59
C PHE A 127 -15.72 -31.41 1.24
N SER A 128 -15.41 -30.56 2.22
CA SER A 128 -14.54 -29.40 2.01
C SER A 128 -13.08 -29.82 1.90
N LEU A 129 -12.38 -29.35 0.86
CA LEU A 129 -10.96 -29.63 0.67
C LEU A 129 -10.08 -28.99 1.76
N LYS A 130 -10.50 -27.83 2.29
CA LYS A 130 -9.74 -27.07 3.28
C LYS A 130 -9.73 -27.71 4.67
N THR A 131 -10.69 -28.59 4.96
CA THR A 131 -10.82 -29.26 6.26
C THR A 131 -10.13 -30.62 6.29
N ARG A 132 -9.58 -31.07 5.15
CA ARG A 132 -8.88 -32.36 5.07
C ARG A 132 -7.47 -32.24 5.69
N PRO A 133 -6.88 -33.34 6.15
CA PRO A 133 -5.47 -33.35 6.57
C PRO A 133 -4.58 -32.90 5.40
N VAL A 134 -3.71 -31.92 5.65
CA VAL A 134 -2.77 -31.37 4.66
C VAL A 134 -1.41 -31.18 5.32
N MET A 135 -0.35 -31.55 4.60
CA MET A 135 1.03 -31.27 4.99
C MET A 135 1.65 -30.37 3.93
N GLN A 136 1.83 -29.09 4.27
CA GLN A 136 2.39 -28.07 3.38
C GLN A 136 3.43 -27.24 4.14
N PRO A 137 4.43 -26.68 3.44
CA PRO A 137 5.35 -25.75 4.07
C PRO A 137 4.56 -24.59 4.67
N TYR A 138 4.87 -24.25 5.91
CA TYR A 138 4.14 -23.22 6.62
C TYR A 138 4.38 -21.86 5.96
N SER A 139 3.32 -21.29 5.40
CA SER A 139 3.32 -19.96 4.80
C SER A 139 2.22 -19.16 5.48
N LEU A 140 2.60 -18.38 6.49
CA LEU A 140 1.69 -17.35 7.01
C LEU A 140 1.50 -16.26 5.97
N ASP A 141 0.29 -15.70 5.95
CA ASP A 141 0.15 -14.34 5.42
C ASP A 141 1.11 -13.44 6.21
N PRO A 142 1.95 -12.65 5.54
CA PRO A 142 2.91 -11.81 6.25
C PRO A 142 2.14 -10.91 7.21
N ILE A 143 2.46 -10.96 8.51
CA ILE A 143 1.95 -9.96 9.45
C ILE A 143 2.39 -8.61 8.89
N LYS A 144 1.47 -7.65 8.85
CA LYS A 144 1.76 -6.31 8.37
C LYS A 144 2.91 -5.73 9.18
N LYS A 145 4.10 -5.73 8.58
CA LYS A 145 5.29 -5.15 9.16
C LYS A 145 5.15 -3.62 9.12
N ILE A 146 5.26 -2.97 10.27
CA ILE A 146 5.28 -1.52 10.37
C ILE A 146 6.70 -1.11 10.01
N ASP A 147 6.84 -0.28 8.97
CA ASP A 147 8.12 0.22 8.46
C ASP A 147 8.68 1.34 9.33
N VAL A 148 8.97 1.05 10.59
CA VAL A 148 9.55 1.97 11.56
C VAL A 148 10.87 1.40 12.10
N ASP A 149 11.79 2.29 12.44
CA ASP A 149 13.02 1.91 13.12
C ASP A 149 12.79 1.60 14.61
N ARG A 150 13.80 1.07 15.30
CA ARG A 150 13.78 0.81 16.76
C ARG A 150 13.47 2.07 17.58
N TYR A 151 13.86 3.24 17.08
CA TYR A 151 13.58 4.53 17.70
C TYR A 151 12.19 5.10 17.34
N GLY A 152 11.38 4.36 16.58
CA GLY A 152 10.04 4.77 16.15
C GLY A 152 10.01 5.72 14.96
N VAL A 153 11.16 5.99 14.32
CA VAL A 153 11.24 6.84 13.12
C VAL A 153 10.72 6.05 11.91
N PRO A 154 9.71 6.56 11.19
CA PRO A 154 9.24 5.91 9.97
C PRO A 154 10.29 5.89 8.86
N ARG A 155 10.43 4.74 8.18
CA ARG A 155 11.34 4.59 7.04
C ARG A 155 10.78 5.20 5.76
N HIS A 156 9.46 5.21 5.61
CA HIS A 156 8.79 5.75 4.44
C HIS A 156 8.25 7.16 4.71
N THR A 157 8.48 8.10 3.79
CA THR A 157 8.03 9.50 3.93
C THR A 157 6.51 9.62 4.06
N LEU A 158 5.77 8.85 3.28
CA LEU A 158 4.30 8.78 3.32
C LEU A 158 3.73 7.87 4.42
N PHE A 159 4.49 7.54 5.47
CA PHE A 159 4.05 6.62 6.53
C PHE A 159 2.73 7.03 7.20
N TYR A 160 2.59 8.32 7.53
CA TYR A 160 1.40 8.84 8.21
C TYR A 160 0.12 8.84 7.36
N THR A 161 0.20 8.44 6.09
CA THR A 161 -0.97 8.22 5.22
C THR A 161 -1.64 6.85 5.44
N LEU A 162 -1.08 6.00 6.32
CA LEU A 162 -1.49 4.62 6.60
C LEU A 162 -1.28 3.63 5.46
N LYS A 163 -1.20 4.09 4.20
CA LYS A 163 -0.97 3.28 3.00
C LYS A 163 0.18 3.86 2.16
N PRO A 164 1.41 3.86 2.69
CA PRO A 164 2.55 4.53 2.06
C PRO A 164 2.78 4.06 0.61
N ARG A 165 2.74 2.74 0.37
CA ARG A 165 3.00 2.15 -0.95
C ARG A 165 1.95 2.52 -1.99
N PHE A 166 0.67 2.55 -1.60
CA PHE A 166 -0.42 2.97 -2.49
C PHE A 166 -0.25 4.43 -2.94
N PHE A 167 -0.02 5.34 -2.00
CA PHE A 167 0.19 6.75 -2.33
C PHE A 167 1.51 7.01 -3.05
N ALA A 168 2.55 6.21 -2.79
CA ALA A 168 3.80 6.26 -3.56
C ALA A 168 3.54 5.95 -5.03
N ILE A 169 2.80 4.88 -5.35
CA ILE A 169 2.40 4.54 -6.72
C ILE A 169 1.59 5.68 -7.36
N LEU A 170 0.63 6.26 -6.62
CA LEU A 170 -0.16 7.39 -7.13
C LEU A 170 0.72 8.61 -7.46
N SER A 171 1.68 8.91 -6.59
CA SER A 171 2.63 10.01 -6.80
C SER A 171 3.53 9.77 -8.02
N ASP A 172 3.94 8.53 -8.24
CA ASP A 172 4.74 8.11 -9.40
C ASP A 172 3.94 8.20 -10.69
N ILE A 173 2.67 7.78 -10.68
CA ILE A 173 1.75 7.93 -11.81
C ILE A 173 1.63 9.41 -12.16
N ASN A 174 1.34 10.26 -11.17
CA ASN A 174 1.21 11.70 -11.38
C ASN A 174 2.51 12.29 -11.98
N ARG A 175 3.68 11.92 -11.45
CA ARG A 175 4.98 12.35 -11.99
C ARG A 175 5.17 11.95 -13.46
N ARG A 176 4.79 10.72 -13.83
CA ARG A 176 4.90 10.24 -15.23
C ARG A 176 3.91 10.97 -16.13
N THR A 177 2.66 11.14 -15.70
CA THR A 177 1.65 11.88 -16.46
C THR A 177 2.07 13.33 -16.70
N LEU A 178 2.58 14.03 -15.67
CA LEU A 178 3.08 15.39 -15.82
C LEU A 178 4.27 15.48 -16.79
N ARG A 179 5.16 14.49 -16.80
CA ARG A 179 6.24 14.43 -17.80
C ARG A 179 5.69 14.29 -19.21
N LEU A 180 4.72 13.40 -19.43
CA LEU A 180 4.09 13.20 -20.75
C LEU A 180 3.39 14.47 -21.24
N VAL A 181 2.66 15.16 -20.35
CA VAL A 181 2.01 16.43 -20.68
C VAL A 181 3.03 17.49 -21.10
N ARG A 182 4.13 17.64 -20.36
CA ARG A 182 5.20 18.59 -20.71
C ARG A 182 5.85 18.27 -22.06
N GLU A 183 6.12 17.00 -22.35
CA GLU A 183 6.68 16.60 -23.65
C GLU A 183 5.69 16.83 -24.79
N TYR A 184 4.40 16.59 -24.56
CA TYR A 184 3.36 16.93 -25.51
C TYR A 184 3.32 18.44 -25.80
N ASP A 185 3.30 19.28 -24.76
CA ASP A 185 3.25 20.74 -24.89
C ASP A 185 4.49 21.29 -25.63
N LYS A 186 5.68 20.76 -25.33
CA LYS A 186 6.91 21.10 -26.06
C LYS A 186 6.81 20.77 -27.55
N LYS A 187 6.32 19.58 -27.89
CA LYS A 187 6.11 19.18 -29.29
C LYS A 187 5.10 20.11 -29.99
N GLN A 188 4.02 20.50 -29.31
CA GLN A 188 3.05 21.45 -29.87
C GLN A 188 3.67 22.82 -30.16
N LEU A 189 4.50 23.34 -29.26
CA LEU A 189 5.22 24.60 -29.48
C LEU A 189 6.23 24.51 -30.62
N ALA A 190 6.96 23.40 -30.75
CA ALA A 190 7.91 23.19 -31.83
C ALA A 190 7.21 23.09 -33.22
N LEU A 191 6.02 22.49 -33.26
CA LEU A 191 5.17 22.49 -34.46
C LEU A 191 4.76 23.93 -34.85
N GLN A 192 4.34 24.76 -33.88
CA GLN A 192 3.98 26.16 -34.15
C GLN A 192 5.17 26.98 -34.68
N LYS A 193 6.39 26.66 -34.24
CA LYS A 193 7.62 27.30 -34.72
C LYS A 193 8.11 26.76 -36.07
N GLY A 194 7.52 25.67 -36.58
CA GLY A 194 7.93 25.03 -37.83
C GLY A 194 9.21 24.19 -37.73
N GLU A 195 9.66 23.87 -36.51
CA GLU A 195 10.89 23.09 -36.27
C GLU A 195 10.70 21.58 -36.51
N ILE A 196 9.46 21.09 -36.43
CA ILE A 196 9.10 19.67 -36.54
C ILE A 196 7.96 19.50 -37.55
N ARG A 197 7.95 18.40 -38.32
CA ARG A 197 6.85 18.07 -39.24
C ARG A 197 5.75 17.26 -38.53
N GLU A 198 4.50 17.41 -38.96
CA GLU A 198 3.36 16.69 -38.35
C GLU A 198 3.50 15.15 -38.38
N SER A 199 4.22 14.60 -39.36
CA SER A 199 4.50 13.16 -39.46
C SER A 199 5.38 12.65 -38.33
N GLU A 200 6.38 13.44 -37.93
CA GLU A 200 7.33 13.13 -36.84
C GLU A 200 6.65 13.29 -35.47
N ALA A 201 5.68 14.20 -35.36
CA ALA A 201 4.90 14.37 -34.13
C ALA A 201 3.97 13.18 -33.83
N LYS A 202 3.53 12.44 -34.87
CA LYS A 202 2.64 11.28 -34.77
C LYS A 202 3.37 9.94 -34.66
N GLU A 203 4.69 9.94 -34.77
CA GLU A 203 5.50 8.73 -34.62
C GLU A 203 5.48 8.27 -33.16
N GLY A 204 4.74 7.21 -32.90
CA GLY A 204 4.59 6.60 -31.58
C GLY A 204 4.63 5.08 -31.70
N THR A 205 5.23 4.42 -30.71
CA THR A 205 5.26 2.96 -30.64
C THR A 205 3.84 2.41 -30.53
N SER A 206 3.45 1.54 -31.46
CA SER A 206 2.18 0.82 -31.38
C SER A 206 2.18 -0.08 -30.14
N LEU A 207 1.19 0.12 -29.26
CA LEU A 207 1.02 -0.73 -28.08
C LEU A 207 0.17 -1.95 -28.46
N PRO A 208 0.62 -3.18 -28.16
CA PRO A 208 -0.19 -4.37 -28.40
C PRO A 208 -1.37 -4.38 -27.42
N MET A 209 -2.58 -4.05 -27.90
CA MET A 209 -3.79 -3.95 -27.07
C MET A 209 -4.46 -5.31 -26.75
N ASN A 210 -3.89 -6.43 -27.20
CA ASN A 210 -4.57 -7.72 -27.11
C ASN A 210 -4.43 -8.36 -25.70
N ARG A 211 -5.53 -8.84 -25.11
CA ARG A 211 -5.62 -9.51 -23.79
C ARG A 211 -5.08 -8.75 -22.58
N HIS A 212 -5.27 -7.43 -22.52
CA HIS A 212 -4.98 -6.65 -21.32
C HIS A 212 -6.26 -6.38 -20.53
N PHE A 213 -6.20 -6.54 -19.20
CA PHE A 213 -7.29 -6.26 -18.28
C PHE A 213 -6.78 -5.44 -17.10
N TRP A 214 -7.68 -4.64 -16.52
CA TRP A 214 -7.36 -3.92 -15.29
C TRP A 214 -7.07 -4.92 -14.16
N ILE A 215 -6.08 -4.59 -13.34
CA ILE A 215 -5.72 -5.38 -12.17
C ILE A 215 -6.90 -5.39 -11.19
N THR A 216 -7.22 -6.56 -10.63
CA THR A 216 -8.27 -6.67 -9.62
C THR A 216 -7.78 -6.10 -8.28
N LYS A 217 -8.72 -5.72 -7.42
CA LYS A 217 -8.43 -5.16 -6.09
C LYS A 217 -7.56 -6.09 -5.25
N GLU A 218 -7.84 -7.38 -5.28
CA GLU A 218 -7.13 -8.39 -4.49
C GLU A 218 -5.66 -8.51 -4.91
N VAL A 219 -5.41 -8.60 -6.22
CA VAL A 219 -4.05 -8.68 -6.77
C VAL A 219 -3.27 -7.40 -6.46
N LEU A 220 -3.93 -6.24 -6.52
CA LEU A 220 -3.30 -4.96 -6.14
C LEU A 220 -2.95 -4.91 -4.64
N GLN A 221 -3.75 -5.52 -3.77
CA GLN A 221 -3.48 -5.57 -2.33
C GLN A 221 -2.36 -6.55 -1.99
N LEU A 222 -2.28 -7.71 -2.64
CA LEU A 222 -1.16 -8.65 -2.46
C LEU A 222 0.17 -8.04 -2.90
N LYS A 223 0.13 -7.23 -3.95
CA LYS A 223 1.29 -6.51 -4.44
C LYS A 223 1.61 -5.27 -3.60
N ASN A 224 0.82 -4.88 -2.61
CA ASN A 224 1.06 -3.69 -1.77
C ASN A 224 1.44 -4.08 -0.35
#